data_AF-A0A7I7LBS9-F1
#
_entry.id   AF-A0A7I7LBS9-F1
#
_cell.length_a   1.000
_cell.length_b   1.000
_cell.length_c   1.000
_cell.angle_alpha   90.00
_cell.angle_beta   90.00
_cell.angle_gamma   90.00
#
_symmetry.space_group_name_H-M   'P 1'
#
loop_
_entity.id
_entity.type
_entity.pdbx_description
1 polymer ?
#
loop_
_entity_poly.entity_id
_entity_poly.type
_entity_poly.pdbx_seq_one_letter_code
_entity_poly.pdbx_strand_id
1 'polypeptide(L)'
;MSTEIYTARPPDDTIVVIPTSLEFVYEHANGNDVLCLLMDTKRHGPMLVALTPDSARHVAAHLHGMLGQLDELRHEHNERNK
;
A
#
# COMPACT_ATOMS: atom_id res chain seq x y z
N MET A 1 15.20 12.46 17.66
CA MET A 1 15.56 11.04 17.48
C MET A 1 14.68 10.49 16.38
N SER A 2 15.26 10.08 15.25
CA SER A 2 14.51 9.47 14.15
C SER A 2 14.15 8.04 14.53
N THR A 3 12.86 7.73 14.59
CA THR A 3 12.39 6.35 14.75
C THR A 3 12.71 5.59 13.46
N GLU A 4 13.75 4.77 13.47
CA GLU A 4 14.02 3.84 12.38
C GLU A 4 12.85 2.85 12.29
N ILE A 5 12.10 2.91 11.19
CA ILE A 5 11.06 1.93 10.88
C ILE A 5 11.78 0.67 10.40
N TYR A 6 11.92 -0.32 11.27
CA TYR A 6 12.31 -1.66 10.84
C TYR A 6 11.15 -2.28 10.06
N THR A 7 11.29 -2.35 8.74
CA THR A 7 10.35 -3.08 7.90
C THR A 7 10.48 -4.56 8.19
N ALA A 8 9.37 -5.22 8.55
CA ALA A 8 9.27 -6.67 8.53
C ALA A 8 9.73 -7.16 7.15
N ARG A 9 10.72 -8.04 7.10
CA ARG A 9 11.14 -8.63 5.84
C ARG A 9 9.96 -9.47 5.35
N PRO A 10 9.37 -9.17 4.18
CA PRO A 10 8.34 -10.04 3.64
C PRO A 10 8.94 -11.43 3.37
N PRO A 11 8.11 -12.48 3.31
CA PRO A 11 8.56 -13.86 3.09
C PRO A 11 9.54 -13.96 1.90
N ASP A 12 10.49 -14.91 1.97
CA ASP A 12 11.60 -15.00 1.00
C ASP A 12 11.13 -15.24 -0.45
N ASP A 13 9.90 -15.71 -0.66
CA ASP A 13 9.24 -15.90 -1.95
C ASP A 13 8.45 -14.67 -2.44
N THR A 14 8.43 -13.59 -1.66
CA THR A 14 7.68 -12.38 -2.00
C THR A 14 8.48 -11.47 -2.93
N ILE A 15 7.91 -11.16 -4.10
CA ILE A 15 8.43 -10.11 -4.97
C ILE A 15 8.02 -8.76 -4.40
N VAL A 16 8.98 -8.06 -3.79
CA VAL A 16 8.78 -6.71 -3.26
C VAL A 16 9.12 -5.69 -4.34
N VAL A 17 8.18 -4.78 -4.58
CA VAL A 17 8.43 -3.57 -5.36
C VAL A 17 8.51 -2.40 -4.38
N ILE A 18 9.68 -1.76 -4.31
CA ILE A 18 9.90 -0.57 -3.47
C ILE A 18 9.81 0.66 -4.39
N PRO A 19 8.73 1.43 -4.35
CA PRO A 19 8.63 2.64 -5.14
C PRO A 19 9.52 3.76 -4.59
N THR A 20 10.07 4.57 -5.49
CA THR A 20 10.77 5.82 -5.18
C THR A 20 9.82 7.00 -5.04
N SER A 21 8.64 6.92 -5.66
CA SER A 21 7.55 7.89 -5.49
C SER A 21 6.20 7.18 -5.56
N LEU A 22 5.20 7.77 -4.89
CA LEU A 22 3.80 7.36 -4.96
C LEU A 22 2.95 8.62 -5.12
N GLU A 23 2.19 8.68 -6.21
CA GLU A 23 1.28 9.78 -6.53
C GLU A 23 -0.15 9.26 -6.69
N PHE A 24 -1.11 10.03 -6.19
CA PHE A 24 -2.53 9.77 -6.39
C PHE A 24 -3.02 10.62 -7.55
N VAL A 25 -3.59 9.96 -8.56
CA VAL A 25 -4.11 10.62 -9.75
C VAL A 25 -5.62 10.41 -9.79
N TYR A 26 -6.36 11.45 -10.09
CA TYR A 26 -7.78 11.37 -10.41
C TYR A 26 -7.97 11.68 -11.89
N GLU A 27 -8.72 10.82 -12.57
CA GLU A 27 -9.11 10.99 -13.96
C GLU A 27 -10.60 10.72 -14.13
N HIS A 28 -11.21 11.41 -15.10
CA HIS A 28 -12.56 11.12 -15.55
C HIS A 28 -12.50 10.71 -17.03
N ALA A 29 -12.78 9.45 -17.32
CA ALA A 29 -12.64 8.87 -18.65
C ALA A 29 -13.88 8.06 -19.02
N ASN A 30 -14.40 8.27 -20.24
CA ASN A 30 -15.59 7.57 -20.77
C ASN A 30 -16.80 7.60 -19.81
N GLY A 31 -17.02 8.72 -19.11
CA GLY A 31 -18.12 8.90 -18.16
C GLY A 31 -17.91 8.22 -16.80
N ASN A 32 -16.72 7.69 -16.52
CA ASN A 32 -16.39 7.02 -15.28
C ASN A 32 -15.27 7.76 -14.55
N ASP A 33 -15.40 7.85 -13.23
CA ASP A 33 -14.32 8.28 -12.35
C ASP A 33 -13.31 7.14 -12.19
N VAL A 34 -12.03 7.49 -12.25
CA VAL A 34 -10.91 6.58 -12.08
C VAL A 34 -9.92 7.21 -11.11
N LEU A 35 -9.47 6.42 -10.13
CA LEU A 35 -8.41 6.81 -9.20
C LEU A 35 -7.20 5.94 -9.50
N CYS A 36 -6.06 6.55 -9.78
CA CYS A 36 -4.84 5.81 -10.08
C CYS A 36 -3.77 6.03 -9.01
N LEU A 37 -2.96 4.99 -8.80
CA LEU A 37 -1.71 5.06 -8.06
C LEU A 37 -0.57 5.01 -9.08
N LEU A 38 0.12 6.14 -9.24
CA LEU A 38 1.35 6.19 -10.03
C LEU A 38 2.53 5.91 -9.11
N MET A 39 3.27 4.85 -9.43
CA MET A 39 4.44 4.40 -8.68
C MET A 39 5.65 4.44 -9.60
N ASP A 40 6.68 5.20 -9.25
CA ASP A 40 7.97 5.07 -9.92
C ASP A 40 8.88 4.12 -9.14
N THR A 41 9.65 3.29 -9.84
CA THR A 41 10.57 2.35 -9.23
C THR A 41 11.89 2.36 -10.00
N LYS A 42 13.02 2.24 -9.29
CA LYS A 42 14.34 2.18 -9.94
C LYS A 42 14.48 0.99 -10.90
N ARG A 43 13.74 -0.09 -10.66
CA ARG A 43 13.86 -1.36 -11.39
C ARG A 43 12.94 -1.43 -12.62
N HIS A 44 11.74 -0.87 -12.52
CA HIS A 44 10.69 -1.03 -13.54
C HIS A 44 10.24 0.29 -14.16
N GLY A 45 10.71 1.43 -13.65
CA GLY A 45 10.23 2.76 -14.06
C GLY A 45 8.81 3.04 -13.55
N PRO A 46 8.12 4.02 -14.17
CA PRO A 46 6.78 4.43 -13.76
C PRO A 46 5.73 3.37 -14.13
N MET A 47 4.90 3.02 -13.14
CA MET A 47 3.79 2.08 -13.25
C MET A 47 2.51 2.74 -12.74
N LEU A 48 1.43 2.63 -13.51
CA LEU A 48 0.12 3.17 -13.14
C LEU A 48 -0.83 2.02 -12.79
N VAL A 49 -1.41 2.08 -11.60
CA VAL A 49 -2.48 1.16 -11.17
C VAL A 49 -3.79 1.93 -11.11
N ALA A 50 -4.71 1.64 -12.02
CA ALA A 50 -6.03 2.25 -12.06
C ALA A 50 -7.02 1.47 -11.18
N LEU A 51 -7.80 2.21 -10.39
CA LEU A 51 -8.84 1.71 -9.50
C LEU A 51 -10.16 2.40 -9.82
N THR A 52 -11.25 1.63 -9.76
CA THR A 52 -12.58 2.22 -9.70
C THR A 52 -12.80 2.87 -8.32
N PRO A 53 -13.75 3.82 -8.18
CA PRO A 53 -14.05 4.44 -6.90
C PRO A 53 -14.46 3.42 -5.82
N ASP A 54 -15.17 2.36 -6.22
CA ASP A 54 -15.60 1.30 -5.30
C ASP A 54 -14.41 0.44 -4.83
N SER A 55 -13.51 0.06 -5.74
CA SER A 55 -12.28 -0.65 -5.36
C SER A 55 -11.38 0.20 -4.47
N ALA A 56 -11.23 1.49 -4.77
CA ALA A 56 -10.47 2.41 -3.93
C ALA A 56 -11.07 2.54 -2.52
N ARG A 57 -12.40 2.67 -2.42
CA ARG A 57 -13.12 2.71 -1.14
C ARG A 57 -12.91 1.43 -0.34
N HIS A 58 -12.95 0.27 -1.00
CA HIS A 58 -12.76 -1.03 -0.35
C HIS A 58 -11.35 -1.17 0.25
N VAL A 59 -10.32 -0.75 -0.49
CA VAL A 59 -8.93 -0.75 -0.02
C VAL A 59 -8.76 0.22 1.16
N ALA A 60 -9.32 1.44 1.06
CA ALA A 60 -9.25 2.42 2.13
C ALA A 60 -9.93 1.92 3.42
N ALA A 61 -11.09 1.25 3.31
CA ALA A 61 -11.79 0.67 4.44
C ALA A 61 -10.97 -0.44 5.13
N HIS A 62 -10.32 -1.32 4.35
CA HIS A 62 -9.44 -2.34 4.90
C HIS A 62 -8.23 -1.74 5.63
N LEU A 63 -7.56 -0.76 5.02
CA LEU A 63 -6.44 -0.06 5.66
C LEU A 63 -6.88 0.63 6.96
N HIS A 64 -8.04 1.28 6.95
CA HIS A 64 -8.59 1.90 8.15
C HIS A 64 -8.88 0.87 9.26
N GLY A 65 -9.46 -0.28 8.90
CA GLY A 65 -9.70 -1.37 9.84
C GLY A 65 -8.41 -1.89 10.47
N MET A 66 -7.35 -2.09 9.67
CA MET A 66 -6.04 -2.49 10.16
C MET A 66 -5.44 -1.47 11.13
N LEU A 67 -5.54 -0.17 10.81
CA LEU A 67 -5.07 0.89 11.71
C LEU A 67 -5.86 0.92 13.03
N GLY A 68 -7.16 0.62 12.99
CA GLY A 68 -8.00 0.50 14.18
C GLY A 68 -7.62 -0.66 15.10
N GLN A 69 -6.98 -1.70 14.56
CA GLN A 69 -6.53 -2.91 15.28
C GLN A 69 -5.01 -2.95 15.47
N LEU A 70 -4.33 -1.80 15.36
CA LEU A 70 -2.88 -1.77 15.26
C LEU A 70 -2.16 -2.42 16.46
N ASP A 71 -2.70 -2.28 17.67
CA ASP A 71 -2.11 -2.88 18.87
C ASP A 71 -2.28 -4.41 18.92
N GLU A 72 -3.40 -4.94 18.44
CA GLU A 72 -3.63 -6.39 18.31
C GLU A 72 -2.69 -6.97 17.24
N LEU A 73 -2.59 -6.32 16.07
CA LEU A 73 -1.67 -6.71 15.00
C LEU A 73 -0.21 -6.67 15.47
N ARG A 74 0.17 -5.68 16.29
CA ARG A 74 1.50 -5.60 16.91
C ARG A 74 1.74 -6.76 17.88
N HIS A 75 0.74 -7.11 18.69
CA HIS A 75 0.83 -8.26 19.60
C HIS A 75 1.04 -9.57 18.83
N GLU A 76 0.23 -9.83 17.80
CA GLU A 76 0.37 -11.03 16.95
C GLU A 76 1.74 -11.11 16.27
N HIS A 77 2.25 -9.99 15.75
CA HIS A 77 3.57 -9.94 15.14
C HIS A 77 4.69 -10.33 16.13
N ASN A 78 4.60 -9.84 17.37
CA ASN A 78 5.58 -10.17 18.41
C ASN A 78 5.50 -11.64 18.84
N GLU A 79 4.31 -12.23 18.90
CA GLU A 79 4.17 -13.66 19.22
C GLU A 79 4.73 -14.56 18.11
N ARG A 80 4.57 -14.18 16.84
CA ARG A 80 5.06 -14.98 15.69
C ARG A 80 6.59 -14.92 15.50
N ASN A 81 7.25 -13.88 16.01
CA ASN A 81 8.68 -13.63 15.79
C ASN A 81 9.53 -13.76 17.08
N LYS A 82 8.98 -14.39 18.12
CA LYS A 82 9.75 -14.91 19.27
C LYS A 82 10.40 -16.24 18.92
#